data_AF-A0A454CWN9-F1
#
_entry.id   AF-A0A454CWN9-F1
#
_cell.length_a   1.000
_cell.length_b   1.000
_cell.length_c   1.000
_cell.angle_alpha   90.00
_cell.angle_beta   90.00
_cell.angle_gamma   90.00
#
_symmetry.space_group_name_H-M   'P 1'
#
loop_
_entity.id
_entity.type
_entity.pdbx_description
1 polymer ?
#
loop_
_entity_poly.entity_id
_entity_poly.type
_entity_poly.pdbx_seq_one_letter_code
_entity_poly.pdbx_strand_id
1 'polypeptide(L)'
;MDAGDWSFRLLQEMSQSLVQHNHLFDSDEAHWMQDFIAYLAQLSYWTQKEAWLTYRLVLQPDSQPNQNMFFQAIERQQQSLEGFLKLGASNEQVEKLLSLYTSPRYLSSIEARGRLLAGEMSQSDYVTYLRDLDHRVQRLQVMTAGFTQQVESALLVQVSSQKQSITLMTSGVMVIIILLCWLGFGTWYRVHSKLDSIIHSLNTLIHEHVKGEKVVVDGNDEFTIFAQQVNRMMEEQNRQTEEILQTKESAISANRAKSVFLASMSHEIRTPLNGIIGMTEILSQSELSDHQKEVLTDIDTSSHTLLTLLNDILD
;
A
#
# COMPACT_ATOMS: atom_id res chain seq x y z
N MET A 1 13.51 -9.08 -64.01
CA MET A 1 13.98 -8.21 -62.92
C MET A 1 15.43 -8.55 -62.68
N ASP A 2 16.30 -7.56 -62.78
CA ASP A 2 17.73 -7.74 -62.54
C ASP A 2 17.99 -7.90 -61.03
N ALA A 3 19.02 -8.65 -60.63
CA ALA A 3 19.32 -8.89 -59.21
C ALA A 3 19.56 -7.58 -58.42
N GLY A 4 20.04 -6.54 -59.11
CA GLY A 4 20.19 -5.19 -58.56
C GLY A 4 18.86 -4.47 -58.30
N ASP A 5 17.86 -4.61 -59.18
CA ASP A 5 16.53 -4.00 -58.94
C ASP A 5 15.85 -4.60 -57.71
N TRP A 6 16.07 -5.90 -57.46
CA TRP A 6 15.56 -6.59 -56.28
C TRP A 6 16.27 -6.11 -55.00
N SER A 7 17.60 -5.98 -55.01
CA SER A 7 18.35 -5.51 -53.83
C SER A 7 17.99 -4.06 -53.46
N PHE A 8 17.86 -3.17 -54.44
CA PHE A 8 17.43 -1.79 -54.18
C PHE A 8 15.97 -1.71 -53.69
N ARG A 9 15.08 -2.61 -54.12
CA ARG A 9 13.71 -2.65 -53.59
C ARG A 9 13.70 -3.09 -52.12
N LEU A 10 14.46 -4.13 -51.78
CA LEU A 10 14.60 -4.61 -50.41
C LEU A 10 15.18 -3.52 -49.50
N LEU A 11 16.25 -2.84 -49.94
CA LEU A 11 16.86 -1.74 -49.19
C LEU A 11 15.89 -0.56 -48.98
N GLN A 12 15.02 -0.29 -49.97
CA GLN A 12 14.00 0.75 -49.85
C GLN A 12 12.94 0.38 -48.82
N GLU A 13 12.42 -0.85 -48.86
CA GLU A 13 11.43 -1.36 -47.91
C GLU A 13 11.98 -1.35 -46.47
N MET A 14 13.24 -1.75 -46.29
CA MET A 14 13.93 -1.68 -45.01
C MET A 14 14.13 -0.24 -44.52
N SER A 15 14.49 0.69 -45.42
CA SER A 15 14.64 2.10 -45.03
C SER A 15 13.29 2.74 -44.65
N GLN A 16 12.21 2.40 -45.37
CA GLN A 16 10.87 2.94 -45.08
C GLN A 16 10.28 2.39 -43.78
N SER A 17 10.51 1.12 -43.47
CA SER A 17 10.02 0.52 -42.22
C SER A 17 10.70 1.13 -40.98
N LEU A 18 11.99 1.46 -41.07
CA LEU A 18 12.73 2.16 -40.01
C LEU A 18 12.18 3.56 -39.71
N VAL A 19 11.61 4.24 -40.72
CA VAL A 19 11.04 5.59 -40.58
C VAL A 19 9.60 5.53 -40.05
N GLN A 20 8.79 4.56 -40.47
CA GLN A 20 7.37 4.48 -40.10
C GLN A 20 7.08 3.92 -38.71
N HIS A 21 7.97 3.11 -38.12
CA HIS A 21 7.67 2.34 -36.91
C HIS A 21 8.27 2.87 -35.60
N ASN A 22 8.98 4.00 -35.61
CA ASN A 22 9.66 4.52 -34.42
C ASN A 22 9.10 5.88 -33.98
N HIS A 23 7.89 5.96 -33.45
CA HIS A 23 7.56 7.06 -32.52
C HIS A 23 8.10 6.69 -31.13
N LEU A 24 9.42 6.57 -31.01
CA LEU A 24 10.10 6.14 -29.77
C LEU A 24 10.38 7.30 -28.81
N PHE A 25 10.11 8.53 -29.23
CA PHE A 25 10.51 9.74 -28.52
C PHE A 25 9.30 10.59 -28.17
N ASP A 26 9.38 11.34 -27.07
CA ASP A 26 8.31 12.24 -26.60
C ASP A 26 8.78 13.72 -26.63
N SER A 27 9.99 13.98 -27.13
CA SER A 27 10.56 15.32 -27.25
C SER A 27 10.66 15.77 -28.72
N ASP A 28 10.41 17.06 -28.96
CA ASP A 28 10.47 17.66 -30.30
C ASP A 28 11.86 17.52 -30.95
N GLU A 29 12.93 17.57 -30.15
CA GLU A 29 14.32 17.46 -30.62
C GLU A 29 14.67 16.05 -31.11
N ALA A 30 14.15 15.02 -30.46
CA ALA A 30 14.40 13.64 -30.86
C ALA A 30 13.59 13.23 -32.09
N HIS A 31 12.36 13.72 -32.21
CA HIS A 31 11.57 13.60 -33.45
C HIS A 31 12.28 14.27 -34.62
N TRP A 32 12.75 15.50 -34.43
CA TRP A 32 13.51 16.23 -35.44
C TRP A 32 14.75 15.45 -35.89
N MET A 33 15.52 14.90 -34.94
CA MET A 33 16.75 14.17 -35.24
C MET A 33 16.47 12.84 -35.96
N GLN A 34 15.36 12.18 -35.65
CA GLN A 34 14.93 10.98 -36.35
C GLN A 34 14.56 11.28 -37.81
N ASP A 35 13.76 12.32 -38.04
CA ASP A 35 13.41 12.75 -39.40
C ASP A 35 14.65 13.18 -40.17
N PHE A 36 15.61 13.83 -39.50
CA PHE A 36 16.90 14.21 -40.06
C PHE A 36 17.70 12.98 -40.54
N ILE A 37 17.84 11.95 -39.70
CA ILE A 37 18.51 10.68 -40.04
C ILE A 37 17.78 9.97 -41.19
N ALA A 38 16.45 9.98 -41.17
CA ALA A 38 15.62 9.40 -42.23
C ALA A 38 15.88 10.05 -43.60
N TYR A 39 15.91 11.38 -43.67
CA TYR A 39 16.22 12.10 -44.91
C TYR A 39 17.65 11.82 -45.39
N LEU A 40 18.65 11.77 -44.51
CA LEU A 40 20.02 11.41 -44.90
C LEU A 40 20.10 9.98 -45.46
N ALA A 41 19.41 9.03 -44.84
CA ALA A 41 19.35 7.65 -45.30
C ALA A 41 18.70 7.55 -46.69
N GLN A 42 17.60 8.27 -46.92
CA GLN A 42 16.95 8.36 -48.24
C GLN A 42 17.87 9.00 -49.28
N LEU A 43 18.55 10.11 -48.97
CA LEU A 43 19.52 10.73 -49.87
C LEU A 43 20.66 9.78 -50.25
N SER A 44 21.17 9.03 -49.28
CA SER A 44 22.22 8.01 -49.50
C SER A 44 21.72 6.90 -50.41
N TYR A 45 20.54 6.35 -50.12
CA TYR A 45 19.89 5.32 -50.94
C TYR A 45 19.70 5.76 -52.39
N TRP A 46 19.09 6.92 -52.63
CA TRP A 46 18.83 7.39 -53.99
C TRP A 46 20.10 7.80 -54.73
N THR A 47 21.18 8.18 -54.01
CA THR A 47 22.50 8.38 -54.61
C THR A 47 23.14 7.07 -55.05
N GLN A 48 23.04 6.00 -54.26
CA GLN A 48 23.50 4.67 -54.66
C GLN A 48 22.73 4.14 -55.88
N LYS A 49 21.40 4.37 -55.89
CA LYS A 49 20.55 3.99 -57.02
C LYS A 49 20.87 4.77 -58.28
N GLU A 50 21.20 6.05 -58.16
CA GLU A 50 21.72 6.86 -59.27
C GLU A 50 23.02 6.28 -59.84
N ALA A 51 23.98 5.86 -59.00
CA ALA A 51 25.22 5.24 -59.46
C ALA A 51 24.95 3.94 -60.22
N TRP A 52 24.03 3.11 -59.72
CA TRP A 52 23.62 1.87 -60.40
C TRP A 52 22.92 2.13 -61.74
N LEU A 53 22.01 3.11 -61.79
CA LEU A 53 21.33 3.49 -63.03
C LEU A 53 22.28 4.13 -64.05
N THR A 54 23.31 4.83 -63.58
CA THR A 54 24.39 5.36 -64.44
C THR A 54 25.09 4.24 -65.18
N TYR A 55 25.48 3.17 -64.48
CA TYR A 55 26.07 1.99 -65.11
C TYR A 55 25.17 1.41 -66.20
N ARG A 56 23.86 1.32 -65.93
CA ARG A 56 22.88 0.80 -66.90
C ARG A 56 22.68 1.71 -68.11
N LEU A 57 22.70 3.03 -67.91
CA LEU A 57 22.58 4.01 -68.98
C LEU A 57 23.82 4.05 -69.86
N VAL A 58 25.02 3.84 -69.31
CA VAL A 58 26.23 3.71 -70.13
C VAL A 58 26.20 2.47 -71.01
N LEU A 59 25.65 1.36 -70.51
CA LEU A 59 25.47 0.13 -71.30
C LEU A 59 24.34 0.23 -72.34
N GLN A 60 23.27 0.96 -72.03
CA GLN A 60 22.10 1.12 -72.87
C GLN A 60 21.60 2.58 -72.85
N PRO A 61 22.24 3.49 -73.59
CA PRO A 61 21.95 4.93 -73.53
C PRO A 61 20.51 5.27 -73.94
N ASP A 62 19.97 4.60 -74.95
CA ASP A 62 18.64 4.87 -75.51
C ASP A 62 17.48 4.21 -74.73
N SER A 63 17.78 3.56 -73.60
CA SER A 63 16.77 2.85 -72.81
C SER A 63 15.86 3.83 -72.06
N GLN A 64 14.71 4.14 -72.64
CA GLN A 64 13.65 4.95 -72.02
C GLN A 64 13.28 4.52 -70.58
N PRO A 65 13.12 3.22 -70.27
CA PRO A 65 12.88 2.79 -68.89
C PRO A 65 14.00 3.18 -67.92
N ASN A 66 15.27 3.05 -68.33
CA ASN A 66 16.42 3.41 -67.48
C ASN A 66 16.50 4.92 -67.29
N GLN A 67 16.25 5.71 -68.34
CA GLN A 67 16.21 7.16 -68.28
C GLN A 67 15.11 7.64 -67.31
N ASN A 68 13.90 7.08 -67.41
CA ASN A 68 12.79 7.40 -66.51
C ASN A 68 13.11 7.07 -65.05
N MET A 69 13.68 5.89 -64.77
CA MET A 69 14.09 5.52 -63.41
C MET A 69 15.20 6.43 -62.89
N PHE A 70 16.11 6.88 -63.75
CA PHE A 70 17.19 7.80 -63.40
C PHE A 70 16.65 9.18 -63.02
N PHE A 71 15.72 9.72 -63.81
CA PHE A 71 15.02 10.96 -63.45
C PHE A 71 14.26 10.84 -62.14
N GLN A 72 13.53 9.74 -61.93
CA GLN A 72 12.86 9.49 -60.65
C GLN A 72 13.85 9.45 -59.48
N ALA A 73 15.03 8.84 -59.65
CA ALA A 73 16.03 8.81 -58.60
C ALA A 73 16.53 10.23 -58.24
N ILE A 74 16.75 11.08 -59.24
CA ILE A 74 17.14 12.48 -59.03
C ILE A 74 16.02 13.27 -58.34
N GLU A 75 14.79 13.12 -58.80
CA GLU A 75 13.62 13.78 -58.20
C GLU A 75 13.47 13.41 -56.71
N ARG A 76 13.66 12.13 -56.38
CA ARG A 76 13.59 11.64 -55.00
C ARG A 76 14.73 12.19 -54.13
N GLN A 77 15.93 12.38 -54.69
CA GLN A 77 17.01 13.09 -53.98
C GLN A 77 16.62 14.53 -53.69
N GLN A 78 16.06 15.24 -54.66
CA GLN A 78 15.62 16.62 -54.48
C GLN A 78 14.50 16.73 -53.43
N GLN A 79 13.48 15.87 -53.49
CA GLN A 79 12.41 15.82 -52.49
C GLN A 79 12.95 15.58 -51.08
N SER A 80 13.95 14.69 -50.93
CA SER A 80 14.58 14.41 -49.63
C SER A 80 15.38 15.61 -49.12
N LEU A 81 16.08 16.33 -50.02
CA LEU A 81 16.80 17.56 -49.68
C LEU A 81 15.84 18.71 -49.33
N GLU A 82 14.72 18.85 -50.03
CA GLU A 82 13.70 19.85 -49.71
C GLU A 82 12.99 19.54 -48.38
N GLY A 83 12.67 18.28 -48.13
CA GLY A 83 12.13 17.83 -46.84
C GLY A 83 13.08 18.14 -45.70
N PHE A 84 14.38 17.87 -45.90
CA PHE A 84 15.43 18.25 -44.98
C PHE A 84 15.49 19.76 -44.70
N LEU A 85 15.45 20.60 -45.72
CA LEU A 85 15.51 22.06 -45.55
C LEU A 85 14.27 22.60 -44.81
N LYS A 86 13.12 21.94 -44.95
CA LYS A 86 11.89 22.28 -44.24
C LYS A 86 11.93 21.95 -42.75
N LEU A 87 12.80 21.05 -42.30
CA LEU A 87 13.00 20.74 -40.87
C LEU A 87 13.61 21.91 -40.06
N GLY A 88 14.02 23.01 -40.70
CA GLY A 88 14.48 24.23 -40.03
C GLY A 88 16.01 24.40 -40.03
N ALA A 89 16.46 25.60 -40.41
CA ALA A 89 17.82 25.90 -40.86
C ALA A 89 18.80 26.41 -39.77
N SER A 90 18.53 26.22 -38.48
CA SER A 90 19.35 26.84 -37.42
C SER A 90 20.47 25.97 -36.85
N ASN A 91 20.65 24.74 -37.34
CA ASN A 91 21.63 23.80 -36.79
C ASN A 91 22.83 23.64 -37.72
N GLU A 92 24.04 23.60 -37.14
CA GLU A 92 25.34 23.29 -37.79
C GLU A 92 25.26 22.08 -38.75
N GLN A 93 24.32 21.18 -38.49
CA GLN A 93 24.05 19.96 -39.24
C GLN A 93 23.47 20.23 -40.63
N VAL A 94 22.62 21.26 -40.77
CA VAL A 94 22.07 21.72 -42.06
C VAL A 94 23.17 22.32 -42.92
N GLU A 95 24.06 23.10 -42.31
CA GLU A 95 25.20 23.71 -42.99
C GLU A 95 26.18 22.65 -43.53
N LYS A 96 26.47 21.60 -42.73
CA LYS A 96 27.30 20.46 -43.16
C LYS A 96 26.72 19.76 -44.37
N LEU A 97 25.41 19.47 -44.40
CA LEU A 97 24.79 18.85 -45.56
C LEU A 97 24.79 19.79 -46.76
N LEU A 98 24.41 21.06 -46.57
CA LEU A 98 24.39 22.05 -47.64
C LEU A 98 25.77 22.20 -48.29
N SER A 99 26.84 22.22 -47.49
CA SER A 99 28.22 22.31 -48.00
C SER A 99 28.59 21.16 -48.97
N LEU A 100 28.00 19.97 -48.79
CA LEU A 100 28.18 18.84 -49.71
C LEU A 100 27.50 19.10 -51.06
N TYR A 101 26.27 19.64 -51.03
CA TYR A 101 25.44 19.93 -52.21
C TYR A 101 25.73 21.29 -52.87
N THR A 102 26.54 22.14 -52.25
CA THR A 102 27.05 23.38 -52.86
C THR A 102 28.53 23.26 -53.27
N SER A 103 29.13 22.08 -53.12
CA SER A 103 30.53 21.85 -53.47
C SER A 103 30.75 21.92 -54.99
N PRO A 104 31.94 22.38 -55.46
CA PRO A 104 32.28 22.35 -56.90
C PRO A 104 32.15 20.95 -57.51
N ARG A 105 32.42 19.92 -56.70
CA ARG A 105 32.30 18.51 -57.06
C ARG A 105 30.86 18.07 -57.30
N TYR A 106 29.91 18.62 -56.54
CA TYR A 106 28.50 18.39 -56.80
C TYR A 106 28.03 19.12 -58.05
N LEU A 107 28.45 20.37 -58.25
CA LEU A 107 28.11 21.14 -59.46
C LEU A 107 28.60 20.44 -60.73
N SER A 108 29.84 19.92 -60.74
CA SER A 108 30.36 19.12 -61.86
C SER A 108 29.57 17.83 -62.08
N SER A 109 29.02 17.23 -61.01
CA SER A 109 28.15 16.05 -61.11
C SER A 109 26.82 16.38 -61.80
N ILE A 110 26.27 17.59 -61.64
CA ILE A 110 25.05 18.02 -62.34
C ILE A 110 25.31 18.10 -63.85
N GLU A 111 26.42 18.70 -64.26
CA GLU A 111 26.79 18.79 -65.68
C GLU A 111 27.05 17.40 -66.29
N ALA A 112 27.64 16.49 -65.52
CA ALA A 112 27.83 15.10 -65.93
C ALA A 112 26.49 14.36 -66.15
N ARG A 113 25.45 14.63 -65.34
CA ARG A 113 24.09 14.07 -65.57
C ARG A 113 23.56 14.43 -66.96
N GLY A 114 23.73 15.68 -67.39
CA GLY A 114 23.31 16.14 -68.70
C GLY A 114 24.01 15.37 -69.83
N ARG A 115 25.34 15.24 -69.74
CA ARG A 115 26.15 14.47 -70.71
C ARG A 115 25.80 12.98 -70.73
N LEU A 116 25.49 12.39 -69.57
CA LEU A 116 25.04 10.99 -69.48
C LEU A 116 23.74 10.78 -70.26
N LEU A 117 22.76 11.66 -70.04
CA LEU A 117 21.44 11.57 -70.66
C LEU A 117 21.47 11.88 -72.16
N ALA A 118 22.40 12.73 -72.60
CA ALA A 118 22.65 12.98 -74.02
C ALA A 118 23.40 11.83 -74.72
N GLY A 119 23.90 10.84 -73.99
CA GLY A 119 24.75 9.77 -74.54
C GLY A 119 26.16 10.24 -74.91
N GLU A 120 26.57 11.43 -74.48
CA GLU A 120 27.85 12.09 -74.84
C GLU A 120 28.95 11.87 -73.79
N MET A 121 28.73 10.97 -72.83
CA MET A 121 29.66 10.75 -71.71
C MET A 121 30.86 9.89 -72.11
N SER A 122 32.08 10.44 -71.99
CA SER A 122 33.31 9.68 -72.21
C SER A 122 33.58 8.68 -71.07
N GLN A 123 34.42 7.67 -71.32
CA GLN A 123 34.81 6.68 -70.31
C GLN A 123 35.48 7.34 -69.08
N SER A 124 36.30 8.38 -69.28
CA SER A 124 36.92 9.14 -68.20
C SER A 124 35.91 9.97 -67.40
N ASP A 125 34.92 10.56 -68.07
CA ASP A 125 33.85 11.32 -67.42
C ASP A 125 32.98 10.39 -66.56
N TYR A 126 32.66 9.20 -67.08
CA TYR A 126 31.89 8.19 -66.37
C TYR A 126 32.58 7.73 -65.07
N VAL A 127 33.87 7.39 -65.14
CA VAL A 127 34.63 6.97 -63.94
C VAL A 127 34.70 8.10 -62.92
N THR A 128 34.87 9.34 -63.38
CA THR A 128 34.90 10.52 -62.50
C THR A 128 33.54 10.73 -61.84
N TYR A 129 32.46 10.64 -62.60
CA TYR A 129 31.10 10.78 -62.11
C TYR A 129 30.74 9.72 -61.07
N LEU A 130 31.06 8.44 -61.31
CA LEU A 130 30.85 7.39 -60.32
C LEU A 130 31.65 7.61 -59.04
N ARG A 131 32.90 8.08 -59.16
CA ARG A 131 33.75 8.41 -57.99
C ARG A 131 33.14 9.56 -57.17
N ASP A 132 32.49 10.51 -57.83
CA ASP A 132 31.82 11.64 -57.17
C ASP A 132 30.54 11.19 -56.44
N LEU A 133 29.76 10.30 -57.05
CA LEU A 133 28.62 9.67 -56.39
C LEU A 133 29.05 8.83 -55.19
N ASP A 134 30.08 8.01 -55.32
CA ASP A 134 30.63 7.19 -54.23
C ASP A 134 31.09 8.06 -53.06
N HIS A 135 31.84 9.13 -53.34
CA HIS A 135 32.23 10.08 -52.31
C HIS A 135 31.02 10.73 -51.61
N ARG A 136 29.96 11.08 -52.36
CA ARG A 136 28.73 11.62 -51.77
C ARG A 136 28.05 10.60 -50.85
N VAL A 137 27.96 9.33 -51.27
CA VAL A 137 27.42 8.24 -50.44
C VAL A 137 28.23 8.09 -49.14
N GLN A 138 29.55 8.03 -49.22
CA GLN A 138 30.42 7.89 -48.05
C GLN A 138 30.23 9.05 -47.07
N ARG A 139 30.16 10.30 -47.58
CA ARG A 139 29.91 11.48 -46.74
C ARG A 139 28.54 11.42 -46.07
N LEU A 140 27.50 11.01 -46.80
CA LEU A 140 26.16 10.82 -46.24
C LEU A 140 26.14 9.74 -45.16
N GLN A 141 26.79 8.59 -45.38
CA GLN A 141 26.88 7.50 -44.39
C GLN A 141 27.62 7.90 -43.11
N VAL A 142 28.74 8.62 -43.24
CA VAL A 142 29.49 9.13 -42.07
C VAL A 142 28.64 10.11 -41.26
N MET A 143 27.91 11.00 -41.94
CA MET A 143 26.96 11.91 -41.28
C MET A 143 25.87 11.12 -40.56
N THR A 144 25.19 10.20 -41.25
CA THR A 144 24.14 9.36 -40.64
C THR A 144 24.66 8.63 -39.40
N ALA A 145 25.81 7.97 -39.47
CA ALA A 145 26.37 7.22 -38.34
C ALA A 145 26.70 8.12 -37.14
N GLY A 146 27.32 9.29 -37.38
CA GLY A 146 27.64 10.25 -36.33
C GLY A 146 26.39 10.79 -35.63
N PHE A 147 25.32 11.07 -36.39
CA PHE A 147 24.06 11.53 -35.80
C PHE A 147 23.32 10.43 -35.04
N THR A 148 23.31 9.19 -35.54
CA THR A 148 22.76 8.04 -34.81
C THR A 148 23.45 7.88 -33.45
N GLN A 149 24.79 8.00 -33.41
CA GLN A 149 25.54 7.93 -32.16
C GLN A 149 25.23 9.10 -31.22
N GLN A 150 25.03 10.31 -31.77
CA GLN A 150 24.63 11.48 -30.98
C GLN A 150 23.26 11.28 -30.33
N VAL A 151 22.27 10.78 -31.08
CA VAL A 151 20.93 10.42 -30.56
C VAL A 151 21.03 9.40 -29.44
N GLU A 152 21.79 8.32 -29.67
CA GLU A 152 21.96 7.25 -28.68
C GLU A 152 22.54 7.78 -27.37
N SER A 153 23.57 8.64 -27.47
CA SER A 153 24.20 9.23 -26.28
C SER A 153 23.25 10.16 -25.51
N ALA A 154 22.47 10.99 -26.22
CA ALA A 154 21.48 11.87 -25.60
C ALA A 154 20.37 11.07 -24.90
N LEU A 155 19.92 9.98 -25.53
CA LEU A 155 18.92 9.06 -25.00
C LEU A 155 19.40 8.42 -23.69
N LEU A 156 20.63 7.90 -23.67
CA LEU A 156 21.21 7.29 -22.48
C LEU A 156 21.31 8.26 -21.30
N VAL A 157 21.66 9.52 -21.56
CA VAL A 157 21.71 10.58 -20.53
C VAL A 157 20.31 10.87 -19.99
N GLN A 158 19.31 11.04 -20.87
CA GLN A 158 17.93 11.32 -20.46
C GLN A 158 17.33 10.17 -19.66
N VAL A 159 17.53 8.92 -20.11
CA VAL A 159 17.08 7.72 -19.40
C VAL A 159 17.74 7.59 -18.04
N SER A 160 19.05 7.84 -17.95
CA SER A 160 19.78 7.82 -16.68
C SER A 160 19.22 8.85 -15.69
N SER A 161 18.98 10.08 -16.16
CA SER A 161 18.39 11.14 -15.34
C SER A 161 16.97 10.80 -14.88
N GLN A 162 16.12 10.24 -15.74
CA GLN A 162 14.76 9.82 -15.37
C GLN A 162 14.78 8.68 -14.35
N LYS A 163 15.69 7.71 -14.52
CA LYS A 163 15.86 6.60 -13.59
C LYS A 163 16.22 7.08 -12.18
N GLN A 164 17.05 8.11 -12.06
CA GLN A 164 17.38 8.71 -10.76
C GLN A 164 16.15 9.33 -10.09
N SER A 165 15.34 10.12 -10.82
CA SER A 165 14.11 10.71 -10.28
C SER A 165 13.10 9.67 -9.83
N ILE A 166 12.91 8.59 -10.61
CA ILE A 166 12.03 7.48 -10.24
C ILE A 166 12.53 6.77 -8.97
N THR A 167 13.84 6.54 -8.87
CA THR A 167 14.45 5.89 -7.69
C THR A 167 14.28 6.75 -6.42
N LEU A 168 14.39 8.08 -6.52
CA LEU A 168 14.14 9.00 -5.41
C LEU A 168 12.67 8.99 -4.99
N MET A 169 11.72 9.01 -5.93
CA MET A 169 10.29 8.99 -5.61
C MET A 169 9.89 7.69 -4.92
N THR A 170 10.34 6.55 -5.46
CA THR A 170 10.04 5.21 -4.90
C THR A 170 10.66 5.01 -3.51
N SER A 171 11.89 5.47 -3.28
CA SER A 171 12.49 5.43 -1.94
C SER A 171 11.74 6.33 -0.94
N GLY A 172 11.27 7.50 -1.36
CA GLY A 172 10.41 8.37 -0.54
C GLY A 172 9.12 7.67 -0.11
N VAL A 173 8.43 6.99 -1.02
CA VAL A 173 7.23 6.20 -0.71
C VAL A 173 7.53 5.08 0.29
N MET A 174 8.67 4.37 0.12
CA MET A 174 9.08 3.31 1.03
C MET A 174 9.31 3.82 2.45
N VAL A 175 9.93 4.99 2.62
CA VAL A 175 10.14 5.62 3.93
C VAL A 175 8.80 5.95 4.61
N ILE A 176 7.83 6.47 3.84
CA ILE A 176 6.48 6.74 4.37
C ILE A 176 5.81 5.46 4.85
N ILE A 177 5.90 4.37 4.09
CA ILE A 177 5.35 3.06 4.47
C ILE A 177 6.00 2.58 5.78
N ILE A 178 7.33 2.67 5.89
CA ILE A 178 8.05 2.29 7.11
C ILE A 178 7.59 3.12 8.32
N LEU A 179 7.41 4.43 8.15
CA LEU A 179 6.90 5.30 9.21
C LEU A 179 5.47 4.94 9.63
N LEU A 180 4.60 4.65 8.67
CA LEU A 180 3.23 4.20 8.96
C LEU A 180 3.21 2.86 9.68
N CYS A 181 4.05 1.91 9.27
CA CYS A 181 4.21 0.63 9.95
C CYS A 181 4.76 0.82 11.38
N TRP A 182 5.71 1.73 11.57
CA TRP A 182 6.28 2.02 12.88
C TRP A 182 5.23 2.64 13.82
N LEU A 183 4.45 3.61 13.35
CA LEU A 183 3.32 4.20 14.09
C LEU A 183 2.23 3.16 14.37
N GLY A 184 1.89 2.34 13.39
CA GLY A 184 0.91 1.25 13.52
C GLY A 184 1.34 0.22 14.56
N PHE A 185 2.62 -0.17 14.54
CA PHE A 185 3.17 -1.10 15.53
C PHE A 185 3.20 -0.50 16.93
N GLY A 186 3.61 0.77 17.07
CA GLY A 186 3.62 1.46 18.36
C GLY A 186 2.22 1.60 18.96
N THR A 187 1.22 1.97 18.15
CA THR A 187 -0.18 2.06 18.60
C THR A 187 -0.76 0.70 18.94
N TRP A 188 -0.51 -0.34 18.12
CA TRP A 188 -0.91 -1.71 18.39
C TRP A 188 -0.33 -2.22 19.71
N TYR A 189 0.98 -2.05 19.92
CA TYR A 189 1.66 -2.50 21.13
C TYR A 189 1.10 -1.81 22.39
N ARG A 190 0.89 -0.49 22.32
CA ARG A 190 0.30 0.29 23.42
C ARG A 190 -1.11 -0.19 23.77
N VAL A 191 -1.96 -0.42 22.77
CA VAL A 191 -3.35 -0.88 22.99
C VAL A 191 -3.37 -2.29 23.58
N HIS A 192 -2.58 -3.21 23.03
CA HIS A 192 -2.55 -4.60 23.48
C HIS A 192 -2.10 -4.72 24.94
N SER A 193 -1.03 -4.01 25.33
CA SER A 193 -0.53 -4.03 26.71
C SER A 193 -1.55 -3.50 27.71
N LYS A 194 -2.29 -2.42 27.39
CA LYS A 194 -3.35 -1.89 28.27
C LYS A 194 -4.52 -2.86 28.39
N LEU A 195 -4.93 -3.46 27.27
CA LEU A 195 -6.04 -4.42 27.24
C LEU A 195 -5.74 -5.66 28.10
N ASP A 196 -4.54 -6.22 27.97
CA ASP A 196 -4.10 -7.40 28.73
C ASP A 196 -4.12 -7.12 30.25
N SER A 197 -3.64 -5.95 30.68
CA SER A 197 -3.67 -5.58 32.09
C SER A 197 -5.10 -5.52 32.64
N ILE A 198 -6.04 -4.92 31.89
CA ILE A 198 -7.43 -4.81 32.34
C ILE A 198 -8.13 -6.18 32.34
N ILE A 199 -7.91 -6.99 31.31
CA ILE A 199 -8.46 -8.35 31.24
C ILE A 199 -7.95 -9.20 32.41
N HIS A 200 -6.66 -9.11 32.72
CA HIS A 200 -6.08 -9.86 33.82
C HIS A 200 -6.71 -9.46 35.17
N SER A 201 -6.83 -8.16 35.44
CA SER A 201 -7.48 -7.67 36.66
C SER A 201 -8.98 -7.96 36.73
N LEU A 202 -9.69 -8.04 35.59
CA LEU A 202 -11.09 -8.48 35.59
C LEU A 202 -11.21 -9.97 35.89
N ASN A 203 -10.30 -10.79 35.34
CA ASN A 203 -10.32 -12.24 35.55
C ASN A 203 -10.01 -12.61 37.00
N THR A 204 -9.10 -11.88 37.66
CA THR A 204 -8.82 -12.07 39.09
C THR A 204 -10.05 -11.78 39.96
N LEU A 205 -10.86 -10.77 39.65
CA LEU A 205 -12.12 -10.52 40.38
C LEU A 205 -13.15 -11.64 40.24
N ILE A 206 -13.25 -12.23 39.06
CA ILE A 206 -14.28 -13.25 38.78
C ILE A 206 -13.95 -14.56 39.52
N HIS A 207 -12.66 -14.90 39.61
CA HIS A 207 -12.24 -16.20 40.14
C HIS A 207 -11.77 -16.17 41.59
N GLU A 208 -11.23 -15.06 42.07
CA GLU A 208 -10.78 -14.92 43.45
C GLU A 208 -11.66 -13.88 44.17
N HIS A 209 -12.39 -14.28 45.22
CA HIS A 209 -13.07 -13.36 46.16
C HIS A 209 -12.04 -12.60 47.04
N VAL A 210 -10.88 -12.28 46.49
CA VAL A 210 -9.77 -11.59 47.13
C VAL A 210 -9.91 -10.11 46.81
N LYS A 211 -9.50 -9.24 47.76
CA LYS A 211 -9.26 -7.81 47.49
C LYS A 211 -8.20 -7.70 46.39
N GLY A 212 -8.63 -7.73 45.12
CA GLY A 212 -7.75 -7.63 43.97
C GLY A 212 -7.00 -6.30 43.97
N GLU A 213 -5.75 -6.32 43.51
CA GLU A 213 -4.99 -5.09 43.28
C GLU A 213 -5.70 -4.22 42.24
N LYS A 214 -5.79 -2.91 42.50
CA LYS A 214 -6.40 -1.94 41.58
C LYS A 214 -5.65 -1.95 40.24
N VAL A 215 -6.39 -1.86 39.14
CA VAL A 215 -5.81 -1.66 37.80
C VAL A 215 -4.98 -0.38 37.81
N VAL A 216 -3.75 -0.44 37.30
CA VAL A 216 -2.88 0.74 37.16
C VAL A 216 -3.55 1.73 36.21
N VAL A 217 -3.75 2.96 36.68
CA VAL A 217 -4.35 4.05 35.90
C VAL A 217 -3.21 4.94 35.40
N ASP A 218 -2.93 4.89 34.10
CA ASP A 218 -1.94 5.73 33.45
C ASP A 218 -2.44 6.29 32.10
N GLY A 219 -2.04 7.53 31.80
CA GLY A 219 -2.47 8.30 30.65
C GLY A 219 -3.77 9.10 30.86
N ASN A 220 -4.28 9.66 29.76
CA ASN A 220 -5.48 10.49 29.70
C ASN A 220 -6.42 10.04 28.55
N ASP A 221 -6.39 8.74 28.22
CA ASP A 221 -7.17 8.16 27.11
C ASP A 221 -8.41 7.39 27.61
N GLU A 222 -9.21 6.86 26.70
CA GLU A 222 -10.43 6.11 27.01
C GLU A 222 -10.13 4.87 27.87
N PHE A 223 -8.93 4.28 27.75
CA PHE A 223 -8.50 3.17 28.60
C PHE A 223 -8.26 3.61 30.05
N THR A 224 -7.78 4.83 30.26
CA THR A 224 -7.67 5.43 31.61
C THR A 224 -9.06 5.54 32.25
N ILE A 225 -10.05 6.05 31.50
CA ILE A 225 -11.45 6.15 31.99
C ILE A 225 -11.99 4.76 32.31
N PHE A 226 -11.76 3.79 31.44
CA PHE A 226 -12.21 2.42 31.64
C PHE A 226 -11.56 1.76 32.87
N ALA A 227 -10.23 1.91 33.05
CA ALA A 227 -9.53 1.42 34.23
C ALA A 227 -10.06 2.05 35.53
N GLN A 228 -10.37 3.35 35.52
CA GLN A 228 -11.00 4.03 36.66
C GLN A 228 -12.41 3.48 36.96
N GLN A 229 -13.22 3.20 35.94
CA GLN A 229 -14.55 2.62 36.13
C GLN A 229 -14.47 1.21 36.71
N VAL A 230 -13.55 0.38 36.20
CA VAL A 230 -13.29 -0.96 36.74
C VAL A 230 -12.87 -0.87 38.22
N ASN A 231 -11.94 0.02 38.56
CA ASN A 231 -11.51 0.22 39.95
C ASN A 231 -12.65 0.68 40.87
N ARG A 232 -13.54 1.57 40.41
CA ARG A 232 -14.72 1.98 41.19
C ARG A 232 -15.69 0.82 41.40
N MET A 233 -15.92 0.02 40.38
CA MET A 233 -16.78 -1.17 40.48
C MET A 233 -16.22 -2.19 41.47
N MET A 234 -14.90 -2.41 41.48
CA MET A 234 -14.22 -3.25 42.47
C MET A 234 -14.43 -2.75 43.90
N GLU A 235 -14.29 -1.45 44.11
CA GLU A 235 -14.41 -0.81 45.42
C GLU A 235 -15.85 -0.93 45.96
N GLU A 236 -16.85 -0.76 45.10
CA GLU A 236 -18.26 -0.93 45.45
C GLU A 236 -18.61 -2.39 45.77
N GLN A 237 -18.13 -3.35 44.98
CA GLN A 237 -18.33 -4.78 45.26
C GLN A 237 -17.71 -5.20 46.61
N ASN A 238 -16.51 -4.72 46.91
CA ASN A 238 -15.86 -4.97 48.20
C ASN A 238 -16.67 -4.39 49.37
N ARG A 239 -17.16 -3.15 49.21
CA ARG A 239 -18.00 -2.49 50.22
C ARG A 239 -19.29 -3.27 50.49
N GLN A 240 -19.99 -3.69 49.44
CA GLN A 240 -21.21 -4.50 49.55
C GLN A 240 -20.93 -5.84 50.24
N THR A 241 -19.80 -6.48 49.90
CA THR A 241 -19.39 -7.75 50.54
C THR A 241 -19.15 -7.56 52.03
N GLU A 242 -18.47 -6.48 52.43
CA GLU A 242 -18.21 -6.16 53.83
C GLU A 242 -19.49 -5.81 54.61
N GLU A 243 -20.40 -5.05 54.01
CA GLU A 243 -21.72 -4.75 54.58
C GLU A 243 -22.57 -6.02 54.79
N ILE A 244 -22.55 -6.96 53.84
CA ILE A 244 -23.23 -8.25 53.96
C ILE A 244 -22.63 -9.07 55.09
N LEU A 245 -21.30 -9.14 55.20
CA LEU A 245 -20.62 -9.86 56.28
C LEU A 245 -20.96 -9.28 57.65
N GLN A 246 -20.94 -7.95 57.78
CA GLN A 246 -21.28 -7.28 59.04
C GLN A 246 -22.75 -7.50 59.44
N THR A 247 -23.67 -7.39 58.48
CA THR A 247 -25.10 -7.63 58.70
C THR A 247 -25.36 -9.07 59.13
N LYS A 248 -24.69 -10.02 58.47
CA LYS A 248 -24.75 -11.45 58.82
C LYS A 248 -24.27 -11.68 60.25
N GLU A 249 -23.13 -11.12 60.65
CA GLU A 249 -22.59 -11.29 62.00
C GLU A 249 -23.49 -10.64 63.06
N SER A 250 -24.06 -9.47 62.77
CA SER A 250 -25.06 -8.85 63.65
C SER A 250 -26.31 -9.70 63.81
N ALA A 251 -26.80 -10.34 62.73
CA ALA A 251 -27.96 -11.22 62.80
C ALA A 251 -27.66 -12.49 63.61
N ILE A 252 -26.48 -13.07 63.44
CA ILE A 252 -26.04 -14.26 64.18
C ILE A 252 -25.91 -13.94 65.68
N SER A 253 -25.26 -12.82 66.02
CA SER A 253 -25.09 -12.41 67.42
C SER A 253 -26.42 -12.08 68.10
N ALA A 254 -27.34 -11.38 67.41
CA ALA A 254 -28.68 -11.12 67.91
C ALA A 254 -29.48 -12.41 68.13
N ASN A 255 -29.42 -13.36 67.20
CA ASN A 255 -30.09 -14.64 67.34
C ASN A 255 -29.53 -15.44 68.53
N ARG A 256 -28.20 -15.47 68.69
CA ARG A 256 -27.55 -16.10 69.84
C ARG A 256 -27.95 -15.47 71.15
N ALA A 257 -28.01 -14.13 71.23
CA ALA A 257 -28.45 -13.41 72.42
C ALA A 257 -29.92 -13.73 72.76
N LYS A 258 -30.79 -13.81 71.74
CA LYS A 258 -32.19 -14.22 71.90
C LYS A 258 -32.31 -15.63 72.47
N SER A 259 -31.56 -16.60 71.91
CA SER A 259 -31.56 -17.98 72.43
C SER A 259 -31.07 -18.06 73.87
N VAL A 260 -29.99 -17.35 74.22
CA VAL A 260 -29.47 -17.31 75.60
C VAL A 260 -30.50 -16.68 76.55
N PHE A 261 -31.14 -15.59 76.14
CA PHE A 261 -32.17 -14.93 76.95
C PHE A 261 -33.37 -15.85 77.21
N LEU A 262 -33.89 -16.53 76.18
CA LEU A 262 -35.02 -17.45 76.33
C LEU A 262 -34.68 -18.63 77.24
N ALA A 263 -33.50 -19.24 77.07
CA ALA A 263 -33.04 -20.33 77.92
C ALA A 263 -32.87 -19.89 79.38
N SER A 264 -32.28 -18.72 79.61
CA SER A 264 -32.12 -18.17 80.96
C SER A 264 -33.47 -17.85 81.61
N MET A 265 -34.39 -17.19 80.90
CA MET A 265 -35.70 -16.85 81.44
C MET A 265 -36.53 -18.09 81.75
N SER A 266 -36.45 -19.12 80.92
CA SER A 266 -37.09 -20.41 81.21
C SER A 266 -36.57 -21.03 82.51
N HIS A 267 -35.26 -21.03 82.73
CA HIS A 267 -34.67 -21.54 83.96
C HIS A 267 -35.13 -20.77 85.22
N GLU A 268 -35.15 -19.42 85.12
CA GLU A 268 -35.58 -18.54 86.21
C GLU A 268 -37.08 -18.63 86.52
N ILE A 269 -37.93 -18.96 85.54
CA ILE A 269 -39.37 -19.17 85.74
C ILE A 269 -39.66 -20.59 86.24
N ARG A 270 -38.95 -21.61 85.73
CA ARG A 270 -39.13 -23.02 86.13
C ARG A 270 -38.86 -23.23 87.62
N THR A 271 -37.85 -22.56 88.17
CA THR A 271 -37.44 -22.70 89.58
C THR A 271 -38.56 -22.36 90.58
N PRO A 272 -39.16 -21.15 90.56
CA PRO A 272 -40.28 -20.83 91.44
C PRO A 272 -41.54 -21.63 91.10
N LEU A 273 -41.78 -21.96 89.82
CA LEU A 273 -42.96 -22.74 89.40
C LEU A 273 -42.94 -24.16 89.96
N ASN A 274 -41.79 -24.83 89.95
CA ASN A 274 -41.61 -26.12 90.62
C ASN A 274 -41.79 -26.00 92.14
N GLY A 275 -41.42 -24.87 92.72
CA GLY A 275 -41.68 -24.57 94.13
C GLY A 275 -43.18 -24.43 94.44
N ILE A 276 -43.95 -23.79 93.54
CA ILE A 276 -45.41 -23.68 93.64
C ILE A 276 -46.04 -25.09 93.54
N ILE A 277 -45.66 -25.89 92.55
CA ILE A 277 -46.16 -27.27 92.37
C ILE A 277 -45.86 -28.14 93.60
N GLY A 278 -44.62 -28.07 94.11
CA GLY A 278 -44.26 -28.82 95.32
C GLY A 278 -45.06 -28.37 96.56
N MET A 279 -45.32 -27.07 96.69
CA MET A 279 -46.13 -26.54 97.79
C MET A 279 -47.62 -26.91 97.64
N THR A 280 -48.16 -26.90 96.42
CA THR A 280 -49.53 -27.34 96.17
C THR A 280 -49.70 -28.83 96.44
N GLU A 281 -48.70 -29.65 96.06
CA GLU A 281 -48.68 -31.08 96.36
C GLU A 281 -48.66 -31.36 97.87
N ILE A 282 -47.84 -30.65 98.66
CA ILE A 282 -47.81 -30.78 100.13
C ILE A 282 -49.14 -30.35 100.74
N LEU A 283 -49.69 -29.20 100.32
CA LEU A 283 -50.99 -28.71 100.82
C LEU A 283 -52.13 -29.67 100.48
N SER A 284 -52.07 -30.36 99.33
CA SER A 284 -53.10 -31.32 98.91
C SER A 284 -53.23 -32.51 99.86
N GLN A 285 -52.18 -32.82 100.62
CA GLN A 285 -52.13 -33.90 101.62
C GLN A 285 -52.64 -33.47 103.01
N SER A 286 -53.05 -32.21 103.18
CA SER A 286 -53.58 -31.67 104.44
C SER A 286 -55.12 -31.70 104.51
N GLU A 287 -55.69 -31.46 105.70
CA GLU A 287 -57.14 -31.36 105.87
C GLU A 287 -57.68 -30.04 105.29
N LEU A 288 -58.16 -30.10 104.04
CA LEU A 288 -58.72 -28.97 103.31
C LEU A 288 -60.25 -29.06 103.19
N SER A 289 -60.92 -27.90 103.27
CA SER A 289 -62.34 -27.78 102.89
C SER A 289 -62.55 -27.96 101.39
N ASP A 290 -63.75 -28.31 100.96
CA ASP A 290 -64.05 -28.59 99.54
C ASP A 290 -63.74 -27.40 98.62
N HIS A 291 -63.98 -26.17 99.08
CA HIS A 291 -63.64 -24.95 98.34
C HIS A 291 -62.11 -24.73 98.23
N GLN A 292 -61.34 -25.07 99.27
CA GLN A 292 -59.87 -24.98 99.23
C GLN A 292 -59.26 -26.02 98.30
N LYS A 293 -59.86 -27.21 98.17
CA LYS A 293 -59.41 -28.25 97.21
C LYS A 293 -59.61 -27.83 95.76
N GLU A 294 -60.75 -27.22 95.45
CA GLU A 294 -61.05 -26.68 94.12
C GLU A 294 -60.03 -25.61 93.72
N VAL A 295 -59.81 -24.61 94.59
CA VAL A 295 -58.80 -23.57 94.38
C VAL A 295 -57.38 -24.15 94.23
N LEU A 296 -57.04 -25.17 95.01
CA LEU A 296 -55.72 -25.81 94.92
C LEU A 296 -55.53 -26.56 93.60
N THR A 297 -56.58 -27.22 93.11
CA THR A 297 -56.59 -27.95 91.83
C THR A 297 -56.45 -26.98 90.65
N ASP A 298 -57.07 -25.82 90.74
CA ASP A 298 -56.92 -24.76 89.72
C ASP A 298 -55.49 -24.22 89.67
N ILE A 299 -54.85 -23.99 90.83
CA ILE A 299 -53.45 -23.54 90.90
C ILE A 299 -52.51 -24.60 90.33
N ASP A 300 -52.73 -25.88 90.66
CA ASP A 300 -51.93 -27.00 90.18
C ASP A 300 -52.03 -27.17 88.65
N THR A 301 -53.25 -27.19 88.13
CA THR A 301 -53.53 -27.30 86.69
C THR A 301 -52.94 -26.12 85.92
N SER A 302 -53.06 -24.91 86.46
CA SER A 302 -52.48 -23.70 85.85
C SER A 302 -50.96 -23.73 85.85
N SER A 303 -50.34 -24.27 86.91
CA SER A 303 -48.89 -24.38 87.04
C SER A 303 -48.31 -25.40 86.04
N HIS A 304 -48.98 -26.55 85.88
CA HIS A 304 -48.61 -27.54 84.88
C HIS A 304 -48.81 -27.03 83.44
N THR A 305 -49.89 -26.28 83.17
CA THR A 305 -50.13 -25.66 81.87
C THR A 305 -49.04 -24.65 81.51
N LEU A 306 -48.61 -23.83 82.47
CA LEU A 306 -47.54 -22.85 82.27
C LEU A 306 -46.19 -23.53 82.01
N LEU A 307 -45.88 -24.65 82.65
CA LEU A 307 -44.67 -25.43 82.37
C LEU A 307 -44.64 -25.96 80.93
N THR A 308 -45.77 -26.48 80.45
CA THR A 308 -45.88 -26.98 79.06
C THR A 308 -45.65 -25.84 78.07
N LEU A 309 -46.33 -24.71 78.23
CA LEU A 309 -46.14 -23.53 77.38
C LEU A 309 -44.70 -22.99 77.41
N LEU A 310 -44.04 -23.05 78.57
CA LEU A 310 -42.65 -22.63 78.72
C LEU A 310 -41.68 -23.54 77.97
N ASN A 311 -41.93 -24.86 77.96
CA ASN A 311 -41.11 -25.81 77.21
C ASN A 311 -41.32 -25.64 75.69
N ASP A 312 -42.56 -25.41 75.25
CA ASP A 312 -42.88 -25.21 73.83
C ASP A 312 -42.28 -23.92 73.22
N ILE A 313 -41.99 -22.89 74.05
CA ILE A 313 -41.33 -21.64 73.59
C ILE A 313 -39.80 -21.81 73.46
N LEU A 314 -39.25 -22.85 74.10
CA LEU A 314 -37.83 -23.17 74.10
C LEU A 314 -37.41 -24.07 72.93
N ASP A 315 -38.30 -24.99 72.51
CA ASP A 315 -38.15 -25.89 71.36
C ASP A 315 -38.37 -25.16 70.02
#